data_AF-A0AAU9H4W6-F1
#
_entry.id   AF-A0AAU9H4W6-F1
#
_cell.length_a   1.000
_cell.length_b   1.000
_cell.length_c   1.000
_cell.angle_alpha   90.00
_cell.angle_beta   90.00
_cell.angle_gamma   90.00
#
_symmetry.space_group_name_H-M   'P 1'
#
loop_
_entity.id
_entity.type
_entity.pdbx_description
1 polymer ?
#
loop_
_entity_poly.entity_id
_entity_poly.type
_entity_poly.pdbx_seq_one_letter_code
_entity_poly.pdbx_strand_id
1 'polypeptide(L)'
;MKQKSVQKIEKKIKKQLKKQKLGLPISSFSFLSNFSHDEKEKNLDTLSSDNLKEGKKDFAGYYQISYQTLIDKELIEMVIYIDEKITVKSQDMKDAAKKLDASDLPNGKYNFFYSNTKDENQDSISYSFKVKDGKVVFYEDENLVLEDDD
;
A
#
# COMPACT_ATOMS: atom_id res chain seq x y z
N MET A 1 23.42 2.16 -1.99
CA MET A 1 22.96 0.75 -2.10
C MET A 1 21.51 0.50 -1.64
N LYS A 2 20.75 1.53 -1.23
CA LYS A 2 19.45 1.38 -0.55
C LYS A 2 18.27 1.08 -1.48
N GLN A 3 18.18 1.75 -2.63
CA GLN A 3 17.12 1.53 -3.63
C GLN A 3 17.03 0.06 -4.11
N LYS A 4 18.16 -0.67 -4.13
CA LYS A 4 18.19 -2.11 -4.50
C LYS A 4 17.43 -2.99 -3.50
N SER A 5 17.34 -2.60 -2.22
CA SER A 5 16.65 -3.39 -1.19
C SER A 5 15.13 -3.25 -1.26
N VAL A 6 14.63 -2.03 -1.44
CA VAL A 6 13.21 -1.68 -1.64
C VAL A 6 12.63 -2.42 -2.83
N GLN A 7 13.31 -2.30 -3.96
CA GLN A 7 12.90 -2.95 -5.20
C GLN A 7 12.87 -4.47 -5.05
N LYS A 8 13.71 -5.06 -4.19
CA LYS A 8 13.69 -6.50 -3.90
C LYS A 8 12.44 -6.88 -3.10
N ILE A 9 12.04 -6.06 -2.14
CA ILE A 9 10.80 -6.26 -1.36
C ILE A 9 9.58 -6.10 -2.26
N GLU A 10 9.51 -5.01 -3.03
CA GLU A 10 8.41 -4.76 -3.97
C GLU A 10 8.27 -5.89 -5.00
N LYS A 11 9.40 -6.38 -5.55
CA LYS A 11 9.41 -7.55 -6.45
C LYS A 11 8.91 -8.83 -5.77
N LYS A 12 9.25 -9.04 -4.50
CA LYS A 12 8.79 -10.20 -3.73
C LYS A 12 7.27 -10.14 -3.53
N ILE A 13 6.76 -9.01 -3.05
CA ILE A 13 5.32 -8.80 -2.83
C ILE A 13 4.56 -8.91 -4.15
N LYS A 14 5.02 -8.24 -5.21
CA LYS A 14 4.46 -8.36 -6.56
C LYS A 14 4.35 -9.82 -7.01
N LYS A 15 5.40 -10.63 -6.78
CA LYS A 15 5.41 -12.05 -7.15
C LYS A 15 4.41 -12.86 -6.33
N GLN A 16 4.22 -12.54 -5.04
CA GLN A 16 3.19 -13.16 -4.21
C GLN A 16 1.79 -12.81 -4.71
N LEU A 17 1.50 -11.52 -4.93
CA LEU A 17 0.21 -11.04 -5.44
C LEU A 17 -0.17 -11.70 -6.78
N LYS A 18 0.78 -11.79 -7.73
CA LYS A 18 0.52 -12.40 -9.06
C LYS A 18 0.23 -13.90 -9.03
N LYS A 19 0.61 -14.61 -7.96
CA LYS A 19 0.30 -16.04 -7.82
C LYS A 19 -1.13 -16.29 -7.37
N GLN A 20 -1.78 -15.29 -6.78
CA GLN A 20 -3.13 -15.41 -6.28
C GLN A 20 -4.15 -15.28 -7.41
N LYS A 21 -5.28 -15.98 -7.29
CA LYS A 21 -6.38 -15.94 -8.27
C LYS A 21 -7.35 -14.81 -7.94
N LEU A 22 -6.86 -13.56 -8.01
CA LEU A 22 -7.64 -12.38 -7.62
C LEU A 22 -8.67 -11.93 -8.67
N GLY A 23 -8.58 -12.44 -9.91
CA GLY A 23 -9.45 -11.99 -11.01
C GLY A 23 -9.04 -10.64 -11.61
N LEU A 24 -7.94 -10.04 -11.15
CA LEU A 24 -7.37 -8.81 -11.68
C LEU A 24 -5.98 -9.05 -12.27
N PRO A 25 -5.65 -8.45 -13.43
CA PRO A 25 -4.31 -8.55 -13.99
C PRO A 25 -3.38 -7.59 -13.25
N ILE A 26 -2.65 -8.07 -12.23
CA ILE A 26 -1.71 -7.22 -11.49
C ILE A 26 -0.50 -6.87 -12.37
N SER A 27 -0.23 -5.58 -12.58
CA SER A 27 0.91 -5.08 -13.35
C SER A 27 2.14 -4.87 -12.45
N SER A 28 1.97 -4.21 -11.29
CA SER A 28 3.05 -3.89 -10.35
C SER A 28 2.59 -3.70 -8.91
N PHE A 29 3.57 -3.51 -8.01
CA PHE A 29 3.38 -3.13 -6.60
C PHE A 29 4.44 -2.08 -6.24
N SER A 30 4.06 -1.05 -5.50
CA SER A 30 4.99 -0.03 -5.02
C SER A 30 4.59 0.49 -3.64
N PHE A 31 5.59 0.95 -2.89
CA PHE A 31 5.36 1.82 -1.74
C PHE A 31 5.29 3.27 -2.19
N LEU A 32 4.17 3.96 -1.94
CA LEU A 32 3.98 5.37 -2.27
C LEU A 32 3.93 6.22 -1.00
N SER A 33 4.52 7.41 -1.03
CA SER A 33 4.52 8.33 0.12
C SER A 33 3.16 9.02 0.25
N ASN A 34 2.61 9.07 1.46
CA ASN A 34 1.32 9.73 1.76
C ASN A 34 1.44 11.22 2.10
N PHE A 35 2.55 11.87 1.76
CA PHE A 35 2.82 13.26 2.15
C PHE A 35 2.93 14.19 0.94
N SER A 36 2.43 15.41 1.10
CA SER A 36 2.82 16.54 0.26
C SER A 36 4.32 16.82 0.40
N HIS A 37 4.92 17.49 -0.58
CA HIS A 37 6.38 17.73 -0.59
C HIS A 37 6.86 18.48 0.67
N ASP A 38 6.05 19.42 1.17
CA ASP A 38 6.41 20.29 2.29
C ASP A 38 6.24 19.62 3.67
N GLU A 39 5.24 18.75 3.82
CA GLU A 39 5.06 17.94 5.04
C GLU A 39 6.09 16.81 5.13
N LYS A 40 6.60 16.39 3.97
CA LYS A 40 7.55 15.28 3.85
C LYS A 40 8.90 15.60 4.47
N GLU A 41 9.47 16.79 4.26
CA GLU A 41 10.80 17.12 4.81
C GLU A 41 10.77 17.23 6.35
N LYS A 42 9.85 18.00 6.91
CA LYS A 42 9.80 18.23 8.36
C LYS A 42 9.51 16.96 9.15
N ASN A 43 8.59 16.12 8.68
CA ASN A 43 8.22 14.89 9.39
C ASN A 43 9.28 13.80 9.28
N LEU A 44 9.99 13.70 8.15
CA LEU A 44 11.02 12.68 7.94
C LEU A 44 12.35 13.04 8.65
N ASP A 45 12.71 14.32 8.75
CA ASP A 45 13.92 14.76 9.48
C ASP A 45 13.84 14.39 10.96
N THR A 46 12.72 14.70 11.62
CA THR A 46 12.47 14.34 13.02
C THR A 46 12.46 12.83 13.20
N LEU A 47 11.71 12.10 12.35
CA LEU A 47 11.60 10.66 12.43
C LEU A 47 12.93 9.94 12.20
N SER A 48 13.75 10.43 11.27
CA SER A 48 15.09 9.89 11.02
C SER A 48 16.01 10.11 12.23
N SER A 49 15.92 11.28 12.87
CA SER A 49 16.71 11.62 14.06
C SER A 49 16.34 10.73 15.25
N ASP A 50 15.05 10.47 15.46
CA ASP A 50 14.60 9.63 16.57
C ASP A 50 14.92 8.15 16.35
N ASN A 51 14.75 7.63 15.12
CA ASN A 51 15.16 6.26 14.79
C ASN A 51 16.67 6.03 14.95
N LEU A 52 17.50 7.04 14.70
CA LEU A 52 18.95 6.99 14.94
C LEU A 52 19.24 6.82 16.44
N LYS A 53 18.55 7.57 17.31
CA LYS A 53 18.66 7.43 18.77
C LYS A 53 18.24 6.04 19.25
N GLU A 54 17.24 5.45 18.59
CA GLU A 54 16.76 4.08 18.85
C GLU A 54 17.64 2.98 18.21
N GLY A 55 18.73 3.34 17.51
CA GLY A 55 19.70 2.39 16.94
C GLY A 55 19.21 1.66 15.69
N LYS A 56 18.11 2.09 15.05
CA LYS A 56 17.60 1.52 13.80
C LYS A 56 18.52 1.89 12.63
N LYS A 57 18.89 0.92 11.79
CA LYS A 57 19.92 1.07 10.73
C LYS A 57 19.41 0.92 9.29
N ASP A 58 18.11 0.69 9.10
CA ASP A 58 17.51 0.56 7.76
C ASP A 58 17.12 1.91 7.17
N PHE A 59 17.06 2.00 5.83
CA PHE A 59 16.88 3.26 5.11
C PHE A 59 15.78 3.18 4.04
N ALA A 60 15.02 4.27 3.91
CA ALA A 60 14.05 4.53 2.84
C ALA A 60 14.36 5.89 2.21
N GLY A 61 14.77 5.91 0.94
CA GLY A 61 15.19 7.14 0.25
C GLY A 61 16.50 7.74 0.82
N TYR A 62 16.51 9.06 1.06
CA TYR A 62 17.64 9.79 1.66
C TYR A 62 17.73 9.62 3.19
N TYR A 63 16.64 9.19 3.84
CA TYR A 63 16.52 9.08 5.30
C TYR A 63 16.81 7.67 5.85
N GLN A 64 17.29 7.61 7.09
CA GLN A 64 17.50 6.35 7.84
C GLN A 64 16.22 5.95 8.57
N ILE A 65 15.20 5.61 7.81
CA ILE A 65 13.90 5.17 8.31
C ILE A 65 13.61 3.79 7.74
N SER A 66 13.25 2.85 8.61
CA SER A 66 12.87 1.50 8.16
C SER A 66 11.51 1.54 7.44
N TYR A 67 11.29 0.64 6.48
CA TYR A 67 9.99 0.48 5.82
C TYR A 67 8.88 0.18 6.81
N GLN A 68 9.17 -0.62 7.83
CA GLN A 68 8.22 -0.93 8.90
C GLN A 68 7.80 0.34 9.63
N THR A 69 8.73 1.24 9.96
CA THR A 69 8.40 2.52 10.60
C THR A 69 7.51 3.39 9.71
N LEU A 70 7.76 3.44 8.40
CA LEU A 70 6.92 4.20 7.47
C LEU A 70 5.49 3.64 7.41
N ILE A 71 5.36 2.32 7.48
CA ILE A 71 4.08 1.61 7.52
C ILE A 71 3.36 1.88 8.84
N ASP A 72 4.03 1.68 9.97
CA ASP A 72 3.46 1.80 11.32
C ASP A 72 2.99 3.23 11.62
N LYS A 73 3.68 4.22 11.03
CA LYS A 73 3.31 5.62 11.11
C LYS A 73 2.30 6.03 10.03
N GLU A 74 1.87 5.12 9.15
CA GLU A 74 0.98 5.35 8.01
C GLU A 74 1.47 6.40 7.00
N LEU A 75 2.79 6.56 6.89
CA LEU A 75 3.45 7.55 6.04
C LEU A 75 3.60 7.10 4.59
N ILE A 76 3.29 5.83 4.34
CA ILE A 76 3.23 5.25 3.01
C ILE A 76 1.92 4.48 2.83
N GLU A 77 1.51 4.36 1.57
CA GLU A 77 0.49 3.43 1.13
C GLU A 77 1.11 2.38 0.19
N MET A 78 0.52 1.20 0.22
CA MET A 78 0.89 0.08 -0.63
C MET A 78 -0.01 0.06 -1.86
N VAL A 79 0.53 0.47 -3.01
CA VAL A 79 -0.24 0.57 -4.25
C VAL A 79 -0.05 -0.69 -5.08
N ILE A 80 -1.15 -1.37 -5.38
CA ILE A 80 -1.20 -2.51 -6.29
C ILE A 80 -1.76 -2.02 -7.62
N TYR A 81 -0.89 -1.95 -8.63
CA TYR A 81 -1.25 -1.47 -9.96
C TYR A 81 -1.90 -2.58 -10.76
N ILE A 82 -3.03 -2.27 -11.38
CA ILE A 82 -3.76 -3.15 -12.30
C ILE A 82 -3.36 -2.80 -13.73
N ASP A 83 -3.19 -3.84 -14.54
CA ASP A 83 -2.84 -3.76 -15.96
C ASP A 83 -4.07 -3.33 -16.77
N GLU A 84 -3.87 -2.40 -17.72
CA GLU A 84 -4.92 -1.89 -18.61
C GLU A 84 -5.37 -2.88 -19.69
N LYS A 85 -4.85 -4.12 -19.68
CA LYS A 85 -5.26 -5.19 -20.60
C LYS A 85 -6.76 -5.43 -20.65
N ILE A 86 -7.46 -5.24 -19.52
CA ILE A 86 -8.92 -5.38 -19.44
C ILE A 86 -9.51 -4.14 -18.76
N THR A 87 -10.74 -3.80 -19.13
CA THR A 87 -11.52 -2.82 -18.38
C THR A 87 -11.93 -3.44 -17.05
N VAL A 88 -11.64 -2.74 -15.95
CA VAL A 88 -12.03 -3.13 -14.60
C VAL A 88 -12.96 -2.08 -14.01
N LYS A 89 -13.82 -2.49 -13.08
CA LYS A 89 -14.70 -1.62 -12.30
C LYS A 89 -14.30 -1.65 -10.84
N SER A 90 -14.75 -0.65 -10.08
CA SER A 90 -14.50 -0.59 -8.63
C SER A 90 -14.98 -1.86 -7.90
N GLN A 91 -16.11 -2.43 -8.33
CA GLN A 91 -16.63 -3.68 -7.76
C GLN A 91 -15.69 -4.88 -7.97
N ASP A 92 -15.00 -4.97 -9.12
CA ASP A 92 -14.03 -6.03 -9.37
C ASP A 92 -12.85 -5.94 -8.39
N MET A 93 -12.45 -4.70 -8.02
CA MET A 93 -11.41 -4.46 -7.02
C MET A 93 -11.85 -4.83 -5.61
N LYS A 94 -13.10 -4.53 -5.24
CA LYS A 94 -13.69 -4.97 -3.97
C LYS A 94 -13.74 -6.49 -3.87
N ASP A 95 -14.15 -7.17 -4.93
CA ASP A 95 -14.21 -8.63 -4.97
C ASP A 95 -12.81 -9.26 -4.94
N ALA A 96 -11.83 -8.64 -5.58
CA ALA A 96 -10.43 -9.06 -5.50
C ALA A 96 -9.86 -8.88 -4.08
N ALA A 97 -10.16 -7.77 -3.41
CA ALA A 97 -9.74 -7.53 -2.03
C ALA A 97 -10.31 -8.58 -1.07
N LYS A 98 -11.56 -9.02 -1.26
CA LYS A 98 -12.17 -10.12 -0.47
C LYS A 98 -11.49 -11.47 -0.67
N LYS A 99 -10.88 -11.70 -1.83
CA LYS A 99 -10.17 -12.94 -2.18
C LYS A 99 -8.67 -12.89 -1.86
N LEU A 100 -8.17 -11.72 -1.46
CA LEU A 100 -6.75 -11.50 -1.21
C LEU A 100 -6.30 -12.26 0.03
N ASP A 101 -5.39 -13.22 -0.18
CA ASP A 101 -4.62 -13.80 0.90
C ASP A 101 -3.54 -12.81 1.33
N ALA A 102 -3.75 -12.21 2.50
CA ALA A 102 -2.90 -11.17 3.05
C ALA A 102 -1.91 -11.70 4.12
N SER A 103 -1.82 -13.01 4.33
CA SER A 103 -1.02 -13.59 5.43
C SER A 103 0.45 -13.16 5.43
N ASP A 104 1.01 -12.98 4.23
CA ASP A 104 2.41 -12.61 3.99
C ASP A 104 2.60 -11.13 3.66
N LEU A 105 1.52 -10.33 3.70
CA LEU A 105 1.56 -8.91 3.40
C LEU A 105 1.83 -8.09 4.67
N PRO A 106 2.62 -7.00 4.59
CA PRO A 106 2.76 -6.10 5.72
C PRO A 106 1.42 -5.46 6.09
N ASN A 107 1.27 -5.12 7.37
CA ASN A 107 0.14 -4.31 7.83
C ASN A 107 0.11 -2.94 7.13
N GLY A 108 -1.02 -2.24 7.18
CA GLY A 108 -1.16 -0.84 6.75
C GLY A 108 -2.13 -0.63 5.61
N LYS A 109 -2.07 0.55 4.98
CA LYS A 109 -3.03 0.98 3.95
C LYS A 109 -2.64 0.46 2.57
N TYR A 110 -3.59 -0.15 1.90
CA TYR A 110 -3.47 -0.66 0.54
C TYR A 110 -4.43 0.05 -0.40
N ASN A 111 -4.04 0.14 -1.66
CA ASN A 111 -4.86 0.68 -2.72
C ASN A 111 -4.70 -0.16 -3.99
N PHE A 112 -5.80 -0.72 -4.50
CA PHE A 112 -5.83 -1.16 -5.90
C PHE A 112 -5.98 0.07 -6.77
N PHE A 113 -5.08 0.25 -7.74
CA PHE A 113 -5.10 1.40 -8.64
C PHE A 113 -5.14 0.95 -10.10
N TYR A 114 -6.09 1.49 -10.84
CA TYR A 114 -6.23 1.30 -12.28
C TYR A 114 -6.30 2.66 -12.97
N SER A 115 -5.45 2.86 -13.98
CA SER A 115 -5.50 4.01 -14.87
C SER A 115 -5.93 3.52 -16.23
N ASN A 116 -7.07 4.01 -16.72
CA ASN A 116 -7.57 3.69 -18.04
C ASN A 116 -6.98 4.67 -19.06
N THR A 117 -5.85 4.32 -19.68
CA THR A 117 -5.28 5.20 -20.72
C THR A 117 -5.90 5.01 -22.11
N LYS A 118 -6.82 4.04 -22.25
CA LYS A 118 -7.46 3.68 -23.52
C LYS A 118 -8.67 4.54 -23.86
N ASP A 119 -9.35 5.08 -22.85
CA ASP A 119 -10.49 5.97 -23.05
C ASP A 119 -10.02 7.44 -23.09
N GLU A 120 -10.66 8.26 -23.93
CA GLU A 120 -10.29 9.67 -24.13
C GLU A 120 -10.36 10.49 -22.84
N ASN A 121 -11.21 10.09 -21.88
CA ASN A 121 -11.35 10.73 -20.58
C ASN A 121 -10.24 10.37 -19.58
N GLN A 122 -9.39 9.38 -19.90
CA GLN A 122 -8.30 8.89 -19.06
C GLN A 122 -8.69 8.61 -17.59
N ASP A 123 -9.88 8.01 -17.39
CA ASP A 123 -10.40 7.83 -16.04
C ASP A 123 -9.52 6.87 -15.23
N SER A 124 -9.21 7.27 -13.99
CA SER A 124 -8.57 6.40 -13.01
C SER A 124 -9.57 6.03 -11.93
N ILE A 125 -9.51 4.78 -11.50
CA ILE A 125 -10.31 4.29 -10.37
C ILE A 125 -9.43 3.56 -9.38
N SER A 126 -9.83 3.63 -8.13
CA SER A 126 -9.10 3.07 -7.01
C SER A 126 -10.04 2.37 -6.04
N TYR A 127 -9.47 1.45 -5.25
CA TYR A 127 -10.17 0.81 -4.14
C TYR A 127 -9.21 0.60 -2.98
N SER A 128 -9.47 1.32 -1.89
CA SER A 128 -8.63 1.31 -0.70
C SER A 128 -9.15 0.33 0.34
N PHE A 129 -8.21 -0.34 1.02
CA PHE A 129 -8.47 -1.24 2.15
C PHE A 129 -7.27 -1.24 3.10
N LYS A 130 -7.38 -1.90 4.25
CA LYS A 130 -6.27 -2.12 5.18
C LYS A 130 -5.89 -3.59 5.22
N VAL A 131 -4.63 -3.87 5.51
CA VAL A 131 -4.19 -5.17 6.00
C VAL A 131 -3.82 -5.04 7.48
N LYS A 132 -4.35 -5.94 8.30
CA LYS A 132 -4.01 -6.05 9.71
C LYS A 132 -3.95 -7.52 10.11
N ASP A 133 -2.83 -7.92 10.71
CA ASP A 133 -2.59 -9.27 11.23
C ASP A 133 -2.85 -10.36 10.18
N GLY A 134 -2.37 -10.10 8.96
CA GLY A 134 -2.49 -11.01 7.82
C GLY A 134 -3.90 -11.10 7.21
N LYS A 135 -4.81 -10.19 7.57
CA LYS A 135 -6.20 -10.15 7.07
C LYS A 135 -6.52 -8.82 6.42
N VAL A 136 -7.40 -8.85 5.43
CA VAL A 136 -7.98 -7.64 4.83
C VAL A 136 -9.07 -7.09 5.75
N VAL A 137 -9.02 -5.79 5.99
CA VAL A 137 -10.02 -5.02 6.74
C VAL A 137 -10.58 -3.94 5.81
N PHE A 138 -11.90 -3.93 5.64
CA PHE A 138 -12.59 -2.95 4.80
C PHE A 138 -13.01 -1.74 5.62
N TYR A 139 -12.82 -0.53 5.08
CA TYR A 139 -13.23 0.71 5.77
C TYR A 139 -14.75 0.79 6.00
N GLU A 140 -15.55 0.19 5.12
CA GLU A 140 -17.01 0.12 5.30
C GLU A 140 -17.40 -0.73 6.51
N ASP A 141 -16.58 -1.72 6.89
CA ASP A 141 -16.83 -2.57 8.06
C ASP A 141 -16.36 -1.90 9.37
N GLU A 142 -15.42 -0.93 9.30
CA GLU A 142 -14.97 -0.16 10.48
C GLU A 142 -16.08 0.75 11.04
N ASN A 143 -17.06 1.16 10.21
CA ASN A 143 -18.20 1.98 10.64
C ASN A 143 -19.35 1.17 11.29
N LEU A 144 -19.27 -0.16 11.35
CA LEU A 144 -20.28 -1.02 12.00
C LEU A 144 -20.02 -1.26 13.50
N VAL A 145 -18.96 -0.66 14.07
CA VAL A 145 -18.60 -0.79 15.49
C VAL A 145 -18.76 0.55 16.23
N LEU A 146 -19.77 1.34 15.88
CA LEU A 146 -20.16 2.50 16.67
C LEU A 146 -21.67 2.44 16.97
N GLU A 147 -21.95 2.39 18.26
CA GLU A 147 -23.26 2.46 18.94
C GLU A 147 -24.06 1.15 19.01
N ASP A 148 -23.63 0.28 19.93
CA ASP A 148 -24.53 -0.26 20.97
C ASP A 148 -23.65 -0.50 22.20
N ASP A 149 -23.72 0.41 23.18
CA ASP A 149 -23.69 0.11 24.63
C ASP A 149 -23.73 1.44 25.43
N ASP A 150 -24.87 1.59 26.13
CA ASP A 150 -25.31 2.49 27.20
C ASP A 150 -25.70 3.97 26.93
#